data_AF-A0A1C0A5L6-F1
#
_entry.id   AF-A0A1C0A5L6-F1
#
_cell.length_a   1.000
_cell.length_b   1.000
_cell.length_c   1.000
_cell.angle_alpha   90.00
_cell.angle_beta   90.00
_cell.angle_gamma   90.00
#
_symmetry.space_group_name_H-M   'P 1'
#
loop_
_entity.id
_entity.type
_entity.pdbx_description
1 polymer ?
#
loop_
_entity_poly.entity_id
_entity_poly.type
_entity_poly.pdbx_seq_one_letter_code
_entity_poly.pdbx_strand_id
1 'polypeptide(L)'
;MKKAICGKCDKIMRTVFESGEKKYFCKYCDGFTDYQIKNVKNFCDKCGEELELLQACGSVSFFCHNCNEVRSKSVVDTKYFEVEDK
;
A
#
# COMPACT_ATOMS: atom_id res chain seq x y z
N MET A 1 -6.32 -0.17 -1.89
CA MET A 1 -6.09 -1.52 -1.31
C MET A 1 -5.91 -1.44 0.20
N LYS A 2 -6.45 -2.36 1.01
CA LYS A 2 -6.28 -2.35 2.47
C LYS A 2 -4.88 -2.86 2.89
N LYS A 3 -4.18 -2.16 3.78
CA LYS A 3 -2.86 -2.54 4.32
C LYS A 3 -2.79 -2.24 5.82
N ALA A 4 -2.05 -3.07 6.55
CA ALA A 4 -1.69 -2.80 7.94
C ALA A 4 -0.54 -1.79 8.00
N ILE A 5 -0.73 -0.72 8.78
CA ILE A 5 0.23 0.35 9.00
C ILE A 5 0.66 0.29 10.46
N CYS A 6 1.98 0.25 10.70
CA CYS A 6 2.55 0.16 12.04
C CYS A 6 2.20 1.41 12.85
N GLY A 7 1.64 1.26 14.05
CA GLY A 7 1.28 2.38 14.92
C GLY A 7 2.46 3.11 15.55
N LYS A 8 3.68 2.54 15.45
CA LYS A 8 4.91 3.17 15.96
C LYS A 8 5.68 4.01 14.94
N CYS A 9 5.66 3.61 13.67
CA CYS A 9 6.51 4.23 12.64
C CYS A 9 5.79 4.57 11.33
N ASP A 10 4.47 4.34 11.27
CA ASP A 10 3.60 4.64 10.13
C ASP A 10 4.02 3.98 8.80
N LYS A 11 4.84 2.91 8.87
CA LYS A 11 5.23 2.12 7.69
C LYS A 11 4.27 0.96 7.45
N ILE A 12 4.12 0.60 6.17
CA ILE A 12 3.38 -0.59 5.75
C ILE A 12 4.05 -1.84 6.33
N MET A 13 3.27 -2.65 7.04
CA MET A 13 3.70 -3.91 7.61
C MET A 13 3.58 -5.05 6.59
N ARG A 14 4.41 -6.09 6.77
CA ARG A 14 4.34 -7.32 5.98
C ARG A 14 3.31 -8.25 6.59
N THR A 15 2.45 -8.83 5.76
CA THR A 15 1.60 -9.94 6.18
C THR A 15 2.47 -11.19 6.33
N VAL A 16 2.38 -11.85 7.47
CA VAL A 16 3.00 -13.14 7.75
C VAL A 16 1.92 -14.11 8.20
N PHE A 17 2.04 -15.37 7.80
CA PHE A 17 1.14 -16.44 8.23
C PHE A 17 1.92 -17.37 9.15
N GLU A 18 1.52 -17.43 10.42
CA GLU A 18 2.17 -18.23 11.45
C GLU A 18 1.11 -19.09 12.13
N SER A 19 1.32 -20.42 12.15
CA SER A 19 0.37 -21.38 12.74
C SER A 19 -1.07 -21.25 12.21
N GLY A 20 -1.23 -20.88 10.94
CA GLY A 20 -2.55 -20.69 10.32
C GLY A 20 -3.19 -19.31 10.56
N GLU A 21 -2.58 -18.46 11.39
CA GLU A 21 -3.09 -17.13 11.67
C GLU A 21 -2.37 -16.06 10.85
N LYS A 22 -3.15 -15.08 10.37
CA LYS A 22 -2.64 -13.91 9.67
C LYS A 22 -2.16 -12.86 10.68
N LYS A 23 -0.86 -12.62 10.74
CA LYS A 23 -0.24 -11.57 11.55
C LYS A 23 0.44 -10.52 10.68
N TYR A 24 0.80 -9.39 11.28
CA TYR A 24 1.51 -8.30 10.60
C TYR A 24 2.83 -8.01 11.31
N PHE A 25 3.93 -8.10 10.56
CA PHE A 25 5.27 -7.84 11.07
C PHE A 25 5.82 -6.54 10.47
N CYS A 26 6.30 -5.63 11.32
CA CYS A 26 6.94 -4.41 10.88
C CYS A 26 8.43 -4.65 10.67
N LYS A 27 8.89 -4.60 9.41
CA LYS A 27 10.33 -4.72 9.09
C LYS A 27 11.19 -3.60 9.71
N TYR A 28 10.63 -2.41 9.89
CA TYR A 28 11.40 -1.24 10.33
C TYR A 28 11.56 -1.17 11.85
N CYS A 29 10.59 -1.70 12.60
CA CYS A 29 10.66 -1.83 14.05
C CYS A 29 11.14 -3.22 14.49
N ASP A 30 11.40 -4.11 13.52
CA ASP A 30 11.79 -5.50 13.71
C ASP A 30 10.89 -6.27 14.71
N GLY A 31 9.57 -6.17 14.54
CA GLY A 31 8.65 -6.77 15.49
C GLY A 31 7.17 -6.76 15.11
N PHE A 32 6.38 -7.44 15.94
CA PHE A 32 4.92 -7.39 15.94
C PHE A 32 4.48 -6.23 16.86
N THR A 33 3.91 -5.18 16.28
CA THR A 33 3.44 -4.00 17.00
C THR A 33 1.95 -3.83 16.81
N ASP A 34 1.37 -2.90 17.56
CA ASP A 34 0.08 -2.31 17.23
C ASP A 34 0.06 -1.79 15.79
N TYR A 35 -1.12 -1.86 15.17
CA TYR A 35 -1.31 -1.47 13.78
C TYR A 35 -2.73 -0.95 13.54
N GLN A 36 -2.86 -0.14 12.50
CA GLN A 36 -4.15 0.30 11.95
C GLN A 36 -4.29 -0.24 10.53
N ILE A 37 -5.49 -0.68 10.16
CA ILE A 37 -5.78 -0.96 8.75
C ILE A 37 -6.14 0.35 8.07
N LYS A 38 -5.42 0.70 7.00
CA LYS A 38 -5.70 1.88 6.17
C LYS A 38 -5.93 1.46 4.73
N ASN A 39 -6.77 2.21 4.03
CA ASN A 39 -6.89 2.16 2.58
C ASN A 39 -5.71 2.91 1.96
N VAL A 40 -4.91 2.20 1.17
CA VAL A 40 -3.78 2.75 0.44
C VAL A 40 -4.20 2.97 -1.01
N LYS A 41 -4.06 4.21 -1.50
CA LYS A 41 -4.24 4.59 -2.90
C LYS A 41 -2.96 5.23 -3.42
N ASN A 42 -2.73 5.12 -4.73
CA ASN A 42 -1.57 5.70 -5.40
C ASN A 42 -2.04 6.73 -6.40
N PHE A 43 -1.36 7.86 -6.44
CA PHE A 43 -1.69 8.99 -7.30
C PHE A 43 -0.52 9.30 -8.22
N CYS A 44 -0.83 9.87 -9.39
CA CYS A 44 0.15 10.29 -10.36
C CYS A 44 0.92 11.49 -9.83
N ASP A 45 2.26 11.39 -9.81
CA ASP A 45 3.14 12.49 -9.41
C ASP A 45 3.11 13.68 -10.37
N LYS A 46 2.63 13.47 -11.61
CA LYS A 46 2.50 14.54 -12.62
C LYS A 46 1.19 15.31 -12.53
N CYS A 47 0.06 14.59 -12.47
CA CYS A 47 -1.27 15.21 -12.56
C CYS A 47 -2.13 15.06 -11.30
N GLY A 48 -1.68 14.30 -10.31
CA GLY A 48 -2.40 14.09 -9.05
C GLY A 48 -3.58 13.12 -9.12
N GLU A 49 -3.93 12.59 -10.29
CA GLU A 49 -5.04 11.64 -10.48
C GLU A 49 -4.77 10.27 -9.87
N GLU A 50 -5.84 9.57 -9.44
CA GLU A 50 -5.74 8.20 -8.90
C GLU A 50 -5.26 7.24 -9.99
N LEU A 51 -4.28 6.41 -9.65
CA LEU A 51 -3.68 5.46 -10.58
C LEU A 51 -4.35 4.09 -10.49
N GLU A 52 -4.52 3.46 -11.64
CA GLU A 52 -4.92 2.06 -11.71
C GLU A 52 -3.74 1.14 -11.37
N LEU A 53 -3.98 0.14 -10.51
CA LEU A 53 -3.01 -0.89 -10.19
C LEU A 53 -3.03 -1.98 -11.27
N LEU A 54 -1.94 -2.08 -12.04
CA LEU A 54 -1.73 -3.18 -12.98
C LEU A 54 -0.83 -4.24 -12.33
N GLN A 55 -1.37 -5.43 -12.12
CA GLN A 55 -0.62 -6.58 -11.59
C GLN A 55 -0.53 -7.67 -12.66
N ALA A 56 0.68 -7.92 -13.16
CA ALA A 56 0.94 -8.90 -14.20
C ALA A 56 2.25 -9.65 -13.94
N CYS A 57 2.25 -10.98 -14.13
CA CYS A 57 3.44 -11.84 -14.02
C CYS A 57 4.29 -11.61 -12.75
N GLY A 58 3.64 -11.33 -11.61
CA GLY A 58 4.31 -11.08 -10.32
C GLY A 58 4.88 -9.67 -10.14
N SER A 59 4.82 -8.82 -11.16
CA SER A 59 5.16 -7.40 -11.06
C SER A 59 3.93 -6.53 -10.80
N VAL A 60 4.17 -5.36 -10.24
CA VAL A 60 3.17 -4.33 -9.98
C VAL A 60 3.61 -3.03 -10.63
N SER A 61 2.76 -2.53 -11.51
CA SER A 61 2.89 -1.23 -12.18
C SER A 61 1.64 -0.40 -11.94
N PHE A 62 1.71 0.91 -12.19
CA PHE A 62 0.58 1.81 -12.04
C PHE A 62 0.29 2.49 -13.37
N PHE A 63 -0.95 2.54 -13.82
CA PHE A 63 -1.32 3.23 -15.06
C PHE A 63 -2.10 4.50 -14.75
N CYS A 64 -1.67 5.61 -15.36
CA CYS A 64 -2.37 6.88 -15.29
C CYS A 64 -3.24 7.05 -16.52
N HIS A 65 -4.56 7.03 -16.36
CA HIS A 65 -5.50 7.26 -17.47
C HIS A 65 -5.45 8.69 -18.01
N ASN A 66 -5.17 9.68 -17.16
CA ASN A 66 -5.08 11.08 -17.58
C ASN A 66 -3.80 11.39 -18.36
N CYS A 67 -2.64 10.90 -17.91
CA CYS A 67 -1.38 11.06 -18.64
C CYS A 67 -1.16 9.99 -19.73
N ASN A 68 -2.00 8.96 -19.76
CA ASN A 68 -1.94 7.80 -20.66
C ASN A 68 -0.56 7.10 -20.66
N GLU A 69 0.01 6.88 -19.48
CA GLU A 69 1.34 6.28 -19.31
C GLU A 69 1.43 5.38 -18.07
N VAL A 70 2.40 4.46 -18.07
CA VAL A 70 2.74 3.64 -16.91
C VAL A 70 3.69 4.41 -15.98
N ARG A 71 3.32 4.51 -14.71
CA ARG A 71 4.13 5.03 -13.60
C ARG A 71 4.74 3.86 -12.81
N SER A 72 5.99 4.02 -12.38
CA SER A 72 6.67 3.04 -11.54
C SER A 72 6.30 3.22 -10.07
N LYS A 73 6.38 2.15 -9.28
CA LYS A 73 6.12 2.21 -7.83
C LYS A 73 6.99 3.20 -7.07
N SER A 74 8.18 3.54 -7.57
CA SER A 74 9.13 4.43 -6.88
C SER A 74 8.79 5.91 -7.01
N VAL A 75 7.95 6.29 -7.98
CA VAL A 75 7.63 7.71 -8.25
C VAL A 75 6.19 8.09 -7.93
N VAL A 76 5.30 7.12 -7.71
CA VAL A 76 3.89 7.42 -7.40
C VAL A 76 3.72 7.98 -6.01
N ASP A 77 2.73 8.86 -5.86
CA ASP A 77 2.37 9.42 -4.56
C ASP A 77 1.41 8.48 -3.82
N THR A 78 1.91 7.77 -2.81
CA THR A 78 1.09 6.89 -1.99
C THR A 78 0.43 7.65 -0.84
N LYS A 79 -0.90 7.60 -0.75
CA LYS A 79 -1.68 8.20 0.35
C LYS A 79 -2.45 7.15 1.14
N TYR A 80 -2.64 7.41 2.43
CA TYR A 80 -3.31 6.54 3.39
C TYR A 80 -4.62 7.17 3.82
N PHE A 81 -5.71 6.41 3.71
CA PHE A 81 -7.05 6.80 4.10
C PHE A 81 -7.57 5.85 5.17
N GLU A 82 -8.46 6.34 6.02
CA GLU A 82 -9.18 5.47 6.95
C GLU A 82 -10.05 4.46 6.19
N VAL A 83 -10.34 3.33 6.82
CA VAL A 83 -11.25 2.35 6.25
C VAL A 83 -12.65 2.74 6.69
N GLU A 84 -13.47 3.22 5.75
CA GLU A 84 -14.90 3.30 5.98
C GLU A 84 -15.45 1.86 6.02
N ASP A 85 -15.98 1.44 7.17
CA ASP A 85 -16.79 0.24 7.28
C ASP A 85 -18.16 0.55 6.67
N LYS A 86 -18.35 0.17 5.41
CA LYS A 86 -19.67 0.15 4.74
C LYS A 86 -20.24 -1.25 4.76
#